data_AF-A0A397TXX7-F1
#
_entry.id   AF-A0A397TXX7-F1
#
_cell.length_a   1.000
_cell.length_b   1.000
_cell.length_c   1.000
_cell.angle_alpha   90.00
_cell.angle_beta   90.00
_cell.angle_gamma   90.00
#
_symmetry.space_group_name_H-M   'P 1'
#
loop_
_entity.id
_entity.type
_entity.pdbx_description
1 polymer ?
#
loop_
_entity_poly.entity_id
_entity_poly.type
_entity_poly.pdbx_seq_one_letter_code
_entity_poly.pdbx_strand_id
1 'polypeptide(L)'
;METSQSNINSAKSEILKKTRSTYVKLACTNCRVKKAKCSGESICTNCKRHNHECIYVKLNKKRGPKSKLIAPKLVNLLNPVI
;
A
#
# COMPACT_ATOMS: atom_id res chain seq x y z
N MET A 1 1.71 24.28 50.78
CA MET A 1 2.00 24.91 49.48
C MET A 1 2.68 23.84 48.65
N GLU A 2 1.96 23.37 47.63
CA GLU A 2 2.15 22.08 46.96
C GLU A 2 3.43 21.99 46.10
N THR A 3 3.92 20.77 45.98
CA THR A 3 5.21 20.34 45.43
C THR A 3 5.25 20.38 43.90
N SER A 4 6.36 20.91 43.37
CA SER A 4 6.63 21.14 41.95
C SER A 4 6.75 19.85 41.12
N GLN A 5 6.26 19.94 39.88
CA GLN A 5 5.87 18.83 39.00
C GLN A 5 7.00 17.91 38.53
N SER A 6 6.65 16.62 38.41
CA SER A 6 7.46 15.47 38.06
C SER A 6 7.64 15.26 36.54
N ASN A 7 8.86 14.85 36.21
CA ASN A 7 9.42 14.65 34.87
C ASN A 7 9.04 13.26 34.28
N ILE A 8 7.76 13.05 33.93
CA ILE A 8 7.22 11.72 33.53
C ILE A 8 6.91 11.61 32.02
N ASN A 9 7.08 12.68 31.24
CA ASN A 9 6.59 12.71 29.84
C ASN A 9 7.57 12.15 28.80
N SER A 10 8.84 11.90 29.13
CA SER A 10 9.85 11.51 28.13
C SER A 10 10.01 9.99 27.95
N ALA A 11 9.59 9.16 28.92
CA ALA A 11 9.82 7.70 28.89
C ALA A 11 8.66 6.89 28.28
N LYS A 12 7.51 7.53 27.99
CA LYS A 12 6.30 6.83 27.54
C LYS A 12 6.30 6.55 26.03
N SER A 13 7.10 7.27 25.25
CA SER A 13 7.16 7.14 23.78
C SER A 13 7.97 5.94 23.29
N GLU A 14 8.83 5.36 24.11
CA GLU A 14 9.70 4.24 23.69
C GLU A 14 9.01 2.86 23.72
N ILE A 15 7.89 2.72 24.46
CA ILE A 15 7.18 1.44 24.66
C ILE A 15 5.88 1.36 23.82
N LEU A 16 5.70 2.21 22.82
CA LEU A 16 4.67 2.01 21.78
C LEU A 16 5.12 0.89 20.83
N LYS A 17 5.06 -0.32 21.40
CA LYS A 17 5.00 -1.65 20.79
C LYS A 17 5.23 -1.62 19.28
N LYS A 18 6.44 -2.04 18.90
CA LYS A 18 6.81 -2.45 17.54
C LYS A 18 5.98 -3.68 17.13
N THR A 19 4.68 -3.49 16.99
CA THR A 19 3.79 -4.44 16.33
C THR A 19 4.28 -4.53 14.89
N ARG A 20 4.36 -5.76 14.36
CA ARG A 20 4.79 -5.95 12.97
C ARG A 20 3.82 -5.17 12.10
N SER A 21 4.34 -4.13 11.42
CA SER A 21 3.51 -3.31 10.55
C SER A 21 2.78 -4.21 9.57
N THR A 22 1.45 -4.09 9.55
CA THR A 22 0.57 -4.92 8.72
C THR A 22 1.05 -4.91 7.27
N TYR A 23 1.10 -6.09 6.66
CA TYR A 23 1.54 -6.21 5.28
C TYR A 23 0.58 -5.48 4.33
N VAL A 24 1.13 -4.57 3.53
CA VAL A 24 0.35 -3.80 2.55
C VAL A 24 0.07 -4.65 1.31
N LYS A 25 -1.21 -4.74 0.92
CA LYS A 25 -1.62 -5.51 -0.27
C LYS A 25 -1.09 -4.89 -1.57
N LEU A 26 -0.96 -3.56 -1.62
CA LEU A 26 -0.51 -2.79 -2.77
C LEU A 26 0.47 -1.70 -2.31
N ALA A 27 1.66 -1.68 -2.90
CA ALA A 27 2.61 -0.58 -2.74
C ALA A 27 2.36 0.50 -3.81
N CYS A 28 2.66 1.76 -3.48
CA CYS A 28 2.60 2.87 -4.43
C CYS A 28 3.63 2.69 -5.57
N THR A 29 3.46 3.44 -6.67
CA THR A 29 4.31 3.39 -7.86
C THR A 29 5.78 3.64 -7.55
N ASN A 30 6.08 4.69 -6.79
CA ASN A 30 7.44 5.06 -6.46
C ASN A 30 8.14 3.99 -5.59
N CYS A 31 7.44 3.47 -4.56
CA CYS A 31 7.97 2.38 -3.74
C CYS A 31 8.16 1.08 -4.53
N ARG A 32 7.32 0.79 -5.53
CA ARG A 32 7.51 -0.36 -6.43
C ARG A 32 8.78 -0.23 -7.26
N VAL A 33 8.98 0.91 -7.91
CA VAL A 33 10.15 1.17 -8.77
C VAL A 33 11.43 1.11 -7.92
N LYS A 34 11.42 1.75 -6.74
CA LYS A 34 12.55 1.78 -5.81
C LYS A 34 12.72 0.49 -4.99
N LYS A 35 11.83 -0.49 -5.15
CA LYS A 35 11.77 -1.73 -4.33
C LYS A 35 11.80 -1.46 -2.80
N ALA A 36 11.24 -0.34 -2.38
CA ALA A 36 11.21 0.09 -0.98
C ALA A 36 9.93 -0.36 -0.26
N LYS A 37 9.99 -0.49 1.07
CA LYS A 37 8.80 -0.80 1.87
C LYS A 37 7.81 0.37 1.82
N CYS A 38 6.57 0.08 1.44
CA CYS A 38 5.47 1.04 1.43
C CYS A 38 4.63 0.89 2.71
N SER A 39 4.25 2.01 3.35
CA SER A 39 3.42 1.99 4.56
C SER A 39 1.92 1.84 4.29
N GLY A 40 1.46 2.10 3.06
CA GLY A 40 0.07 1.86 2.65
C GLY A 40 -0.94 2.93 3.08
N GLU A 41 -0.50 3.99 3.75
CA GLU A 41 -1.29 5.19 4.05
C GLU A 41 -1.65 5.98 2.78
N SER A 42 -2.53 6.99 2.90
CA SER A 42 -2.92 7.88 1.79
C SER A 42 -1.70 8.45 1.04
N ILE A 43 -0.72 8.96 1.79
CA ILE A 43 0.64 9.22 1.33
C ILE A 43 1.57 8.37 2.20
N CYS A 44 2.26 7.41 1.60
CA CYS A 44 3.13 6.54 2.38
C CYS A 44 4.30 7.31 3.01
N THR A 45 4.81 6.84 4.16
CA THR A 45 5.84 7.51 4.96
C THR A 45 7.08 7.86 4.12
N ASN A 46 7.47 6.96 3.20
CA ASN A 46 8.63 7.17 2.34
C ASN A 46 8.40 8.30 1.33
N CYS A 47 7.24 8.33 0.67
CA CYS A 47 6.92 9.42 -0.25
C CYS A 47 6.76 10.76 0.48
N LYS A 48 6.15 10.75 1.68
CA LYS A 48 6.03 11.95 2.53
C LYS A 48 7.40 12.52 2.90
N ARG A 49 8.34 11.66 3.32
CA ARG A 49 9.69 12.09 3.73
C ARG A 49 10.52 12.66 2.58
N HIS A 50 10.40 12.09 1.39
CA HIS A 50 11.18 12.49 0.22
C HIS A 50 10.42 13.46 -0.70
N ASN A 51 9.24 13.92 -0.27
CA ASN A 51 8.34 14.79 -1.02
C ASN A 51 8.11 14.30 -2.47
N HIS A 52 7.94 13.00 -2.64
CA HIS A 52 7.71 12.37 -3.94
C HIS A 52 6.22 12.13 -4.16
N GLU A 53 5.86 12.07 -5.44
CA GLU A 53 4.52 11.66 -5.85
C GLU A 53 4.20 10.23 -5.36
N CYS A 54 3.01 10.08 -4.76
CA CYS A 54 2.55 8.83 -4.13
C CYS A 54 1.25 8.35 -4.76
N ILE A 55 1.36 7.63 -5.89
CA ILE A 55 0.20 7.12 -6.62
C ILE A 55 0.06 5.60 -6.41
N TYR A 56 -1.16 5.14 -6.14
CA TYR A 56 -1.49 3.73 -6.09
C TYR A 56 -2.27 3.31 -7.35
N VAL A 57 -1.57 2.75 -8.33
CA VAL A 57 -2.20 2.22 -9.55
C VAL A 57 -2.65 0.77 -9.33
N LYS A 58 -3.97 0.52 -9.42
CA LYS A 58 -4.54 -0.83 -9.40
C LYS A 58 -4.27 -1.52 -10.74
N LEU A 59 -3.43 -2.55 -10.74
CA LEU A 59 -3.24 -3.41 -11.90
C LEU A 59 -4.27 -4.54 -11.82
N ASN A 60 -5.13 -4.66 -12.83
CA ASN A 60 -6.13 -5.74 -12.93
C ASN A 60 -5.52 -7.13 -13.18
N LYS A 61 -4.19 -7.22 -13.29
CA LYS A 61 -3.47 -8.48 -13.45
C LYS A 61 -3.37 -9.17 -12.08
N LYS A 62 -4.11 -10.27 -11.92
CA LYS A 62 -3.95 -11.17 -10.76
C LYS A 62 -2.51 -11.68 -10.72
N ARG A 63 -1.93 -11.75 -9.52
CA ARG A 63 -0.65 -12.44 -9.28
C ARG A 63 -0.94 -13.93 -9.20
N GLY A 64 -0.02 -14.75 -9.69
CA GLY A 64 -0.16 -16.21 -9.70
C GLY A 64 -0.37 -16.80 -11.10
N PRO A 65 -0.46 -18.13 -11.21
CA PRO A 65 -0.62 -18.81 -12.49
C PRO A 65 -1.84 -18.30 -13.23
N LYS A 66 -1.70 -18.00 -14.52
CA LYS A 66 -2.87 -17.71 -15.36
C LYS A 66 -3.77 -18.94 -15.27
N SER A 67 -5.02 -18.76 -14.83
CA SER A 67 -6.01 -19.83 -14.93
C SER A 67 -6.01 -20.31 -16.38
N LYS A 68 -5.88 -21.63 -16.59
CA LYS A 68 -5.97 -22.29 -17.91
C LYS A 68 -7.41 -22.21 -18.45
N LEU A 69 -8.01 -21.02 -18.44
CA LEU A 69 -9.25 -20.75 -19.15
C LEU A 69 -8.87 -20.73 -20.63
N ILE A 70 -8.99 -21.91 -21.24
CA ILE A 70 -9.36 -22.02 -22.64
C ILE A 70 -10.78 -21.44 -22.69
N ALA A 71 -10.91 -20.15 -22.98
CA ALA A 71 -12.20 -19.58 -23.30
C ALA A 71 -12.00 -18.64 -24.50
N PRO A 72 -12.71 -18.87 -25.60
CA PRO A 72 -12.56 -18.07 -26.81
C PRO A 72 -13.05 -16.66 -26.49
N LYS A 73 -12.15 -15.68 -26.45
CA LYS A 73 -12.56 -14.28 -26.49
C LYS A 73 -12.91 -13.92 -27.93
N LEU A 74 -14.05 -14.39 -28.42
CA LEU A 74 -14.82 -13.71 -29.47
C LEU A 74 -16.21 -14.36 -29.64
N VAL A 75 -17.01 -14.43 -28.59
CA VAL A 75 -18.45 -14.66 -28.80
C VAL A 75 -19.08 -13.35 -29.27
N ASN A 76 -19.54 -13.38 -30.53
CA ASN A 76 -20.39 -12.43 -31.26
C ASN A 76 -19.73 -11.15 -31.82
N LEU A 77 -18.96 -11.30 -32.90
CA LEU A 77 -18.70 -10.24 -33.90
C LEU A 77 -19.20 -10.60 -35.31
N LEU A 78 -20.16 -11.52 -35.43
CA LEU A 78 -20.76 -11.92 -36.71
C LEU A 78 -22.28 -12.08 -36.58
N ASN A 79 -22.97 -11.02 -36.14
CA ASN A 79 -24.39 -10.88 -36.47
C ASN A 79 -24.52 -9.67 -37.41
N PRO A 80 -24.42 -9.87 -38.73
CA PRO A 80 -24.93 -8.86 -39.66
C PRO A 80 -26.44 -8.84 -39.51
N VAL A 81 -26.96 -7.70 -39.05
CA VAL A 81 -28.36 -7.33 -39.16
C VAL A 81 -28.76 -7.48 -40.64
N ILE A 82 -29.75 -8.32 -40.92
CA ILE A 82 -30.51 -8.34 -42.18
C ILE A 82 -31.94 -8.02 -41.82
#